data_AF-A0A101N3W5-F1
#
_entry.id   AF-A0A101N3W5-F1
#
_cell.length_a   1.000
_cell.length_b   1.000
_cell.length_c   1.000
_cell.angle_alpha   90.00
_cell.angle_beta   90.00
_cell.angle_gamma   90.00
#
_symmetry.space_group_name_H-M   'P 1'
#
loop_
_entity.id
_entity.type
_entity.pdbx_description
1 polymer ?
#
loop_
_entity_poly.entity_id
_entity_poly.type
_entity_poly.pdbx_seq_one_letter_code
_entity_poly.pdbx_strand_id
1 'polypeptide(L)' 'MSGTTSRSGAERSYPLPHAGPDARFTESLVTSVAAVLVGYGYPRLDRPADRAALETALGAFLYNPLEKRT' A
#
# COMPACT_ATOMS: atom_id res chain seq x y z
N MET A 1 47.42 -21.25 -3.81
CA MET A 1 46.35 -20.57 -4.55
C MET A 1 45.05 -20.95 -3.87
N SER A 2 44.54 -20.07 -3.01
CA SER A 2 43.45 -20.41 -2.08
C SER A 2 42.16 -19.67 -2.44
N GLY A 3 41.09 -20.46 -2.57
CA GLY A 3 39.77 -20.11 -2.06
C GLY A 3 38.95 -19.12 -2.89
N THR A 4 38.15 -19.66 -3.81
CA THR A 4 36.87 -19.04 -4.21
C THR A 4 35.93 -18.99 -3.00
N THR A 5 35.87 -17.86 -2.30
CA THR A 5 34.76 -17.57 -1.38
C THR A 5 33.68 -16.84 -2.16
N SER A 6 32.74 -17.60 -2.74
CA SER A 6 31.46 -17.08 -3.19
C SER A 6 30.81 -16.34 -2.01
N ARG A 7 30.70 -15.01 -2.12
CA ARG A 7 29.96 -14.17 -1.18
C ARG A 7 28.47 -14.49 -1.35
N SER A 8 28.03 -15.51 -0.64
CA SER A 8 26.62 -15.86 -0.47
C SER A 8 25.90 -14.70 0.20
N GLY A 9 24.85 -14.19 -0.47
CA GLY A 9 23.72 -13.58 0.20
C GLY A 9 23.96 -12.29 0.98
N ALA A 10 24.53 -11.26 0.36
CA ALA A 10 24.12 -9.92 0.77
C ALA A 10 22.66 -9.77 0.29
N GLU A 11 21.70 -10.01 1.19
CA GLU A 11 20.36 -9.43 1.06
C GLU A 11 20.55 -8.01 0.53
N ARG A 12 19.81 -7.65 -0.52
CA ARG A 12 19.87 -6.31 -1.11
C ARG A 12 19.20 -5.31 -0.16
N SER A 13 19.75 -5.18 1.04
CA SER A 13 19.31 -4.29 2.10
C SER A 13 19.94 -2.94 1.82
N TYR A 14 19.23 -2.12 1.06
CA TYR A 14 19.59 -0.72 0.87
C TYR A 14 19.29 0.02 2.17
N PRO A 15 20.20 0.89 2.68
CA PRO A 15 19.98 1.70 3.87
C PRO A 15 19.02 2.85 3.55
N LEU A 16 17.82 2.50 3.11
CA LEU A 16 16.73 3.43 2.96
C LEU A 16 16.25 3.77 4.38
N PRO A 17 15.95 5.05 4.67
CA PRO A 17 15.27 5.42 5.89
C PRO A 17 14.06 4.50 6.04
N HIS A 18 13.91 3.89 7.21
CA HIS A 18 12.70 3.12 7.51
C HIS A 18 11.52 4.03 7.15
N ALA A 19 10.74 3.64 6.14
CA ALA A 19 9.63 4.46 5.71
C ALA A 19 8.73 4.57 6.94
N GLY A 20 8.63 5.80 7.49
CA GLY A 20 7.64 6.10 8.52
C GLY A 20 6.23 5.81 7.99
N PRO A 21 5.18 6.14 8.75
CA PRO A 21 3.82 6.03 8.27
C PRO A 21 3.72 6.61 6.86
N ASP A 22 3.29 5.80 5.88
CA ASP A 22 3.27 6.24 4.50
C ASP A 22 2.24 7.37 4.37
N ALA A 23 2.73 8.58 4.07
CA ALA A 23 1.89 9.76 3.94
C ALA A 23 0.82 9.62 2.84
N ARG A 24 0.98 8.67 1.92
CA ARG A 24 0.00 8.37 0.86
C ARG A 24 -1.22 7.63 1.38
N PHE A 25 -1.09 6.88 2.47
CA PHE A 25 -2.15 6.01 2.98
C PHE A 25 -2.42 6.29 4.46
N THR A 26 -3.37 7.19 4.72
CA THR A 26 -3.71 7.67 6.06
C THR A 26 -5.15 7.32 6.44
N GLU A 27 -5.41 7.20 7.74
CA GLU A 27 -6.76 6.97 8.28
C GLU A 27 -7.76 8.06 7.86
N SER A 28 -7.29 9.31 7.82
CA SER A 28 -8.11 10.45 7.40
C SER A 28 -8.51 10.36 5.93
N LEU A 29 -7.61 9.86 5.07
CA LEU A 29 -7.92 9.59 3.67
C LEU A 29 -8.98 8.50 3.55
N VAL A 30 -8.81 7.37 4.24
CA VAL A 30 -9.78 6.26 4.24
C VAL A 30 -11.16 6.76 4.68
N THR A 31 -11.22 7.53 5.76
CA THR A 31 -12.47 8.12 6.28
C THR A 31 -13.11 9.08 5.28
N SER A 32 -12.31 9.93 4.63
CA SER A 32 -12.82 10.91 3.66
C SER A 32 -13.37 10.23 2.40
N VAL A 33 -12.67 9.22 1.87
CA VAL A 33 -13.12 8.44 0.71
C VAL A 33 -14.38 7.65 1.05
N ALA A 34 -14.47 7.08 2.25
CA ALA A 34 -15.67 6.40 2.71
C ALA A 34 -16.90 7.33 2.72
N ALA A 35 -16.74 8.55 3.24
CA ALA A 35 -17.82 9.54 3.25
C ALA A 35 -18.26 9.94 1.84
N VAL A 36 -17.31 10.11 0.91
CA VAL A 36 -17.61 10.39 -0.51
C VAL A 36 -18.39 9.23 -1.13
N LEU A 37 -17.95 7.99 -0.97
CA LEU A 37 -18.62 6.81 -1.52
C LEU A 37 -20.07 6.69 -1.03
N VAL A 38 -20.30 6.90 0.27
CA VAL A 38 -21.66 6.92 0.84
C VAL A 38 -22.50 8.03 0.22
N GLY A 39 -21.93 9.22 -0.03
CA GLY A 39 -22.59 10.32 -0.72
C GLY A 39 -23.01 9.99 -2.16
N TYR A 40 -22.28 9.09 -2.83
CA TYR A 40 -22.62 8.57 -4.15
C TYR A 40 -23.58 7.37 -4.14
N GLY A 41 -24.09 6.98 -2.97
CA GLY A 41 -25.06 5.88 -2.84
C GLY A 41 -24.43 4.50 -2.63
N TYR A 42 -23.12 4.41 -2.39
CA TYR A 42 -22.51 3.14 -1.99
C TYR A 42 -22.90 2.79 -0.53
N PRO A 43 -22.92 1.49 -0.17
CA PRO A 43 -23.19 1.06 1.19
C PRO A 43 -22.23 1.67 2.21
N ARG A 44 -22.74 1.90 3.42
CA ARG A 44 -21.91 2.31 4.56
C ARG A 44 -20.95 1.19 4.95
N LEU A 45 -19.76 1.57 5.40
CA LEU A 45 -18.73 0.65 5.87
C LEU A 45 -19.01 0.21 7.32
N ASP A 46 -20.21 -0.33 7.57
CA ASP A 46 -20.65 -0.69 8.92
C ASP A 46 -19.96 -1.98 9.42
N ARG A 47 -19.37 -2.77 8.52
CA ARG A 47 -18.62 -3.98 8.89
C ARG A 47 -17.11 -3.76 8.73
N PRO A 48 -16.28 -4.36 9.61
CA PRO A 48 -14.83 -4.37 9.46
C PRO A 48 -14.37 -4.90 8.10
N ALA A 49 -15.08 -5.86 7.53
CA ALA A 49 -14.80 -6.42 6.21
C ALA A 49 -14.95 -5.40 5.07
N ASP A 50 -15.96 -4.53 5.15
CA ASP A 50 -16.22 -3.50 4.14
C ASP A 50 -15.11 -2.44 4.18
N ARG A 51 -14.67 -2.07 5.39
CA ARG A 51 -13.55 -1.16 5.60
C ARG A 51 -12.24 -1.74 5.07
N ALA A 52 -11.96 -3.01 5.36
CA ALA A 52 -10.77 -3.70 4.84
C ALA A 52 -10.77 -3.81 3.30
N ALA A 53 -11.94 -4.03 2.69
CA ALA A 53 -12.08 -4.05 1.24
C ALA A 53 -11.79 -2.66 0.62
N LEU A 54 -12.30 -1.58 1.22
CA LEU A 54 -11.98 -0.21 0.81
C LEU A 54 -10.48 0.07 0.92
N GLU A 55 -9.88 -0.24 2.06
CA GLU A 55 -8.44 -0.02 2.29
C GLU A 55 -7.59 -0.76 1.26
N THR A 56 -7.93 -2.02 0.97
CA THR A 56 -7.24 -2.83 -0.04
C THR A 56 -7.36 -2.22 -1.44
N ALA A 57 -8.57 -1.82 -1.84
CA ALA A 57 -8.80 -1.20 -3.15
C ALA A 57 -8.08 0.14 -3.29
N LEU A 58 -8.08 0.96 -2.23
CA LEU A 58 -7.39 2.23 -2.21
C LEU A 58 -5.87 2.05 -2.26
N GLY A 59 -5.33 1.05 -1.56
CA GLY A 59 -3.92 0.69 -1.64
C GLY A 59 -3.55 0.26 -3.05
N ALA A 60 -4.34 -0.61 -3.66
CA ALA A 60 -4.14 -1.00 -5.05
C ALA A 60 -4.19 0.19 -6.01
N PHE A 61 -5.09 1.16 -5.79
CA PHE A 61 -5.14 2.37 -6.63
C PHE A 61 -3.90 3.27 -6.48
N LEU A 62 -3.43 3.47 -5.25
CA LEU A 62 -2.32 4.40 -4.95
C LEU A 62 -0.94 3.83 -5.28
N TYR A 63 -0.77 2.51 -5.14
CA TYR A 63 0.54 1.86 -5.26
C TYR A 63 0.72 1.05 -6.54
N ASN A 64 -0.33 0.81 -7.32
CA ASN A 64 -0.17 0.17 -8.62
C ASN A 64 0.39 1.19 -9.63
N PRO A 65 1.60 0.99 -10.16
CA PRO A 65 2.17 1.91 -11.14
C PRO A 65 1.24 2.01 -12.35
N LEU A 66 0.99 3.24 -12.82
CA LEU A 66 0.17 3.56 -13.99
C LEU A 66 0.68 2.96 -15.32
N GLU A 67 1.66 2.07 -15.29
CA GLU A 67 2.37 1.50 -16.45
C GLU A 67 1.53 0.55 -17.33
N LYS A 68 0.26 0.29 -16.99
CA LYS A 68 -0.64 -0.55 -17.80
C LYS A 68 -2.03 0.07 -17.99
N ARG A 69 -2.07 1.25 -18.62
CA ARG A 69 -3.28 1.77 -19.27
C ARG A 69 -2.93 2.15 -20.71
N THR A 70 -2.70 1.14 -21.54
CA THR A 70 -2.60 1.24 -23.00
C THR A 70 -3.75 0.49 -23.63
#